data_AF-A0A1N6VRA6-F1
#
_entry.id   AF-A0A1N6VRA6-F1
#
_cell.length_a   1.000
_cell.length_b   1.000
_cell.length_c   1.000
_cell.angle_alpha   90.00
_cell.angle_beta   90.00
_cell.angle_gamma   90.00
#
_symmetry.space_group_name_H-M   'P 1'
#
loop_
_entity.id
_entity.type
_entity.pdbx_description
1 polymer ?
#
loop_
_entity_poly.entity_id
_entity_poly.type
_entity_poly.pdbx_seq_one_letter_code
_entity_poly.pdbx_strand_id
1 'polypeptide(L)'
;MRKTLFAVAVALAAMPILASAQQSPVGKWKTIDDETGKAKSIVEITQASNGTLQGRVIEVLSSDRGPNPTCNNCKGANKDKPVKGMTILWGLRPDGAGKWAGGTVLDPAKGKSYKSKLEVKDGGKKLGMSGCVAFICREQTWVRN
;
A
#
# COMPACT_ATOMS: atom_id res chain seq x y z
N MET A 1 58.67 -39.68 22.02
CA MET A 1 57.24 -39.56 21.63
C MET A 1 56.58 -38.53 22.54
N ARG A 2 56.21 -37.36 22.02
CA ARG A 2 55.40 -36.37 22.76
C ARG A 2 54.57 -35.62 21.72
N LYS A 3 53.30 -36.00 21.59
CA LYS A 3 52.30 -35.32 20.75
C LYS A 3 51.62 -34.28 21.62
N THR A 4 52.00 -33.02 21.50
CA THR A 4 51.22 -31.89 22.02
C THR A 4 50.20 -31.49 20.96
N LEU A 5 48.93 -31.78 21.23
CA LEU A 5 47.79 -31.42 20.40
C LEU A 5 47.58 -29.90 20.45
N PHE A 6 47.74 -29.21 19.33
CA PHE A 6 47.29 -27.84 19.16
C PHE A 6 45.76 -27.83 19.01
N ALA A 7 45.06 -27.34 20.04
CA ALA A 7 43.63 -27.05 19.96
C ALA A 7 43.44 -25.70 19.24
N VAL A 8 43.05 -25.75 17.97
CA VAL A 8 42.62 -24.57 17.21
C VAL A 8 41.18 -24.24 17.62
N ALA A 9 41.01 -23.22 18.44
CA ALA A 9 39.70 -22.66 18.75
C ALA A 9 39.22 -21.83 17.54
N VAL A 10 38.36 -22.43 16.71
CA VAL A 10 37.67 -21.72 15.63
C VAL A 10 36.55 -20.89 16.24
N ALA A 11 36.78 -19.58 16.38
CA ALA A 11 35.74 -18.63 16.73
C ALA A 11 34.76 -18.49 15.55
N LEU A 12 33.60 -19.14 15.65
CA LEU A 12 32.47 -18.91 14.76
C LEU A 12 31.97 -17.47 14.98
N ALA A 13 32.37 -16.55 14.11
CA ALA A 13 31.76 -15.23 14.03
C ALA A 13 30.32 -15.40 13.50
N ALA A 14 29.34 -15.33 14.40
CA ALA A 14 27.93 -15.26 14.04
C ALA A 14 27.68 -13.93 13.31
N MET A 15 27.60 -13.96 11.98
CA MET A 15 27.14 -12.82 11.21
C MET A 15 25.66 -12.59 11.50
N PRO A 16 25.25 -11.40 11.98
CA PRO A 16 23.83 -11.09 12.11
C PRO A 16 23.23 -11.02 10.71
N ILE A 17 22.32 -11.95 10.41
CA ILE A 17 21.49 -11.88 9.21
C ILE A 17 20.57 -10.67 9.42
N LEU A 18 20.93 -9.53 8.83
CA LEU A 18 20.00 -8.42 8.71
C LEU A 18 18.87 -8.88 7.79
N ALA A 19 17.81 -9.40 8.40
CA ALA A 19 16.54 -9.60 7.72
C ALA A 19 16.03 -8.22 7.33
N SER A 20 16.36 -7.78 6.10
CA SER A 20 15.63 -6.72 5.44
C SER A 20 14.21 -7.24 5.22
N ALA A 21 13.35 -7.03 6.23
CA ALA A 21 11.92 -7.13 6.04
C ALA A 21 11.57 -6.08 5.00
N GLN A 22 11.58 -6.47 3.73
CA GLN A 22 11.07 -5.66 2.64
C GLN A 22 9.58 -5.53 2.92
N GLN A 23 9.22 -4.48 3.66
CA GLN A 23 7.88 -4.27 4.17
C GLN A 23 6.99 -4.01 2.96
N SER A 24 6.30 -5.07 2.54
CA SER A 24 5.42 -5.06 1.40
C SER A 24 4.19 -4.18 1.69
N PRO A 25 3.69 -3.44 0.70
CA PRO A 25 2.42 -2.73 0.78
C PRO A 25 1.23 -3.70 0.73
N VAL A 26 1.45 -4.99 0.42
CA VAL A 26 0.40 -6.01 0.48
C VAL A 26 -0.16 -6.11 1.90
N GLY A 27 -1.49 -6.19 2.00
CA GLY A 27 -2.23 -6.23 3.26
C GLY A 27 -3.36 -5.21 3.32
N LYS A 28 -3.91 -5.03 4.51
CA LYS A 28 -5.06 -4.16 4.77
C LYS A 28 -4.63 -2.83 5.34
N TRP A 29 -5.24 -1.76 4.83
CA TRP A 29 -4.88 -0.40 5.15
C TRP A 29 -6.12 0.43 5.43
N LYS A 30 -6.09 1.13 6.56
CA LYS A 30 -7.07 2.13 6.95
C LYS A 30 -6.73 3.46 6.29
N THR A 31 -7.63 3.95 5.45
CA THR A 31 -7.48 5.24 4.79
C THR A 31 -7.92 6.36 5.73
N ILE A 32 -7.13 7.42 5.83
CA ILE A 32 -7.43 8.57 6.69
C ILE A 32 -7.84 9.75 5.81
N ASP A 33 -8.93 10.41 6.21
CA ASP A 33 -9.31 11.70 5.66
C ASP A 33 -8.35 12.76 6.18
N ASP A 34 -7.68 13.47 5.28
CA ASP A 34 -6.62 14.43 5.64
C ASP A 34 -7.17 15.77 6.14
N GLU A 35 -8.44 16.08 5.87
CA GLU A 35 -9.11 17.29 6.38
C GLU A 35 -9.68 17.06 7.78
N THR A 36 -10.26 15.88 8.03
CA THR A 36 -10.97 15.59 9.29
C THR A 36 -10.23 14.64 10.23
N GLY A 37 -9.18 13.97 9.77
CA GLY A 37 -8.44 12.95 10.54
C GLY A 37 -9.20 11.64 10.76
N LYS A 38 -10.41 11.50 10.20
CA LYS A 38 -11.27 10.34 10.43
C LYS A 38 -10.91 9.18 9.50
N ALA A 39 -11.08 7.96 9.99
CA ALA A 39 -10.94 6.77 9.16
C ALA A 39 -12.12 6.67 8.18
N LYS A 40 -11.82 6.53 6.87
CA LYS A 40 -12.86 6.47 5.82
C LYS A 40 -13.20 5.06 5.40
N SER A 41 -12.18 4.23 5.17
CA SER A 41 -12.35 2.91 4.56
C SER A 41 -11.18 1.99 4.90
N ILE A 42 -11.40 0.69 4.71
CA ILE A 42 -10.33 -0.31 4.67
C ILE A 42 -10.11 -0.74 3.23
N VAL A 43 -8.86 -0.61 2.78
CA VAL A 43 -8.40 -1.02 1.45
C VAL A 43 -7.46 -2.20 1.59
N GLU A 44 -7.73 -3.28 0.87
CA GLU A 44 -6.85 -4.43 0.77
C GLU A 44 -6.01 -4.35 -0.50
N ILE A 45 -4.70 -4.32 -0.32
CA ILE A 45 -3.72 -4.34 -1.41
C ILE A 45 -3.26 -5.78 -1.63
N THR A 46 -3.35 -6.23 -2.87
CA THR A 46 -2.95 -7.57 -3.32
C THR A 46 -2.03 -7.47 -4.52
N GLN A 47 -1.24 -8.51 -4.75
CA GLN A 47 -0.45 -8.67 -5.96
C GLN A 47 -1.25 -9.47 -6.99
N ALA A 48 -1.42 -8.90 -8.18
CA ALA A 48 -2.02 -9.59 -9.32
C ALA A 48 -1.02 -10.59 -9.94
N SER A 49 -1.53 -11.53 -10.74
CA SER A 49 -0.73 -12.56 -11.41
C SER A 49 0.36 -11.99 -12.32
N ASN A 50 0.17 -10.79 -12.86
CA ASN A 50 1.15 -10.07 -13.68
C ASN A 50 2.22 -9.32 -12.85
N GLY A 51 2.27 -9.54 -11.54
CA GLY A 51 3.22 -8.94 -10.61
C GLY A 51 2.90 -7.50 -10.18
N THR A 52 1.88 -6.86 -10.76
CA THR A 52 1.45 -5.50 -10.34
C THR A 52 0.61 -5.54 -9.07
N LEU A 53 0.59 -4.44 -8.32
CA LEU A 53 -0.29 -4.30 -7.18
C LEU A 53 -1.64 -3.69 -7.59
N GLN A 54 -2.68 -4.15 -6.90
CA GLN A 54 -4.03 -3.60 -6.97
C GLN A 54 -4.60 -3.42 -5.57
N GLY A 55 -5.51 -2.48 -5.40
CA GLY A 55 -6.16 -2.18 -4.11
C GLY A 55 -7.68 -2.14 -4.25
N ARG A 56 -8.36 -2.92 -3.41
CA ARG A 56 -9.82 -3.01 -3.35
C ARG A 56 -10.34 -2.45 -2.03
N VAL A 57 -11.38 -1.64 -2.07
CA VAL A 57 -12.10 -1.22 -0.85
C VAL A 57 -12.88 -2.42 -0.33
N ILE A 58 -12.51 -2.94 0.84
CA ILE A 58 -13.22 -4.08 1.47
C ILE A 58 -14.27 -3.61 2.47
N GLU A 59 -14.12 -2.40 3.00
CA GLU A 59 -15.03 -1.82 3.99
C GLU A 59 -15.07 -0.29 3.89
N VAL A 60 -16.25 0.31 4.10
CA VAL A 60 -16.43 1.75 4.25
C VAL A 60 -16.78 1.99 5.72
N LEU A 61 -15.92 2.73 6.42
CA LEU A 61 -16.05 3.01 7.85
C LEU A 61 -16.83 4.31 8.10
N SER A 62 -16.60 5.32 7.26
CA SER A 62 -17.25 6.62 7.39
C SER A 62 -17.33 7.32 6.03
N SER A 63 -18.53 7.79 5.68
CA SER A 63 -18.78 8.67 4.54
C SER A 63 -19.96 9.59 4.81
N ASP A 64 -19.81 10.83 4.36
CA ASP A 64 -20.84 11.84 4.20
C ASP A 64 -21.99 11.44 3.26
N ARG A 65 -21.76 10.45 2.38
CA ARG A 65 -22.72 9.92 1.41
C ARG A 65 -23.43 8.65 1.88
N GLY A 66 -23.37 8.34 3.18
CA GLY A 66 -24.02 7.19 3.80
C GLY A 66 -23.12 5.94 3.90
N PRO A 67 -23.65 4.81 4.43
CA PRO A 67 -22.86 3.63 4.79
C PRO A 67 -22.34 2.83 3.59
N ASN A 68 -22.98 2.95 2.43
CA ASN A 68 -22.57 2.27 1.20
C ASN A 68 -22.68 3.22 0.00
N PRO A 69 -21.79 4.23 -0.08
CA PRO A 69 -21.86 5.22 -1.14
C PRO A 69 -21.58 4.55 -2.49
N THR A 70 -22.22 5.04 -3.55
CA THR A 70 -21.93 4.62 -4.92
C THR A 70 -21.04 5.65 -5.62
N CYS A 71 -20.32 5.24 -6.66
CA CYS A 71 -19.58 6.17 -7.51
C CYS A 71 -20.46 6.72 -8.65
N ASN A 72 -21.33 7.66 -8.32
CA ASN A 72 -22.21 8.33 -9.27
C ASN A 72 -21.47 9.12 -10.37
N ASN A 73 -20.32 9.69 -10.00
CA ASN A 73 -19.44 10.45 -10.89
C ASN A 73 -18.48 9.58 -11.73
N CYS A 74 -18.40 8.28 -11.44
CA CYS A 74 -17.56 7.37 -12.23
C CYS A 74 -18.12 7.15 -13.63
N LYS A 75 -17.25 6.69 -14.54
CA LYS A 75 -17.59 6.30 -15.91
C LYS A 75 -17.41 4.79 -16.09
N GLY A 76 -18.02 4.25 -17.14
CA GLY A 76 -17.88 2.85 -17.53
C GLY A 76 -18.35 1.87 -16.44
N ALA A 77 -17.62 0.79 -16.24
CA ALA A 77 -17.99 -0.31 -15.34
C ALA A 77 -18.15 0.11 -13.87
N ASN A 78 -17.52 1.22 -13.44
CA ASN A 78 -17.58 1.72 -12.07
C ASN A 78 -18.73 2.70 -11.83
N LYS A 79 -19.45 3.12 -12.88
CA LYS A 79 -20.57 4.06 -12.75
C LYS A 79 -21.71 3.45 -11.93
N ASP A 80 -22.18 4.21 -10.94
CA ASP A 80 -23.30 3.86 -10.05
C ASP A 80 -23.08 2.55 -9.26
N LYS A 81 -21.83 2.04 -9.22
CA LYS A 81 -21.47 0.87 -8.43
C LYS A 81 -21.12 1.25 -6.99
N PRO A 82 -21.39 0.37 -6.01
CA PRO A 82 -20.95 0.55 -4.63
C PRO A 82 -19.45 0.75 -4.53
N VAL A 83 -19.02 1.67 -3.66
CA VAL A 83 -17.60 1.86 -3.35
C VAL A 83 -17.04 0.64 -2.63
N LYS A 84 -17.82 0.02 -1.73
CA LYS A 84 -17.45 -1.27 -1.15
C LYS A 84 -17.36 -2.33 -2.25
N GLY A 85 -16.21 -3.00 -2.32
CA GLY A 85 -15.88 -3.98 -3.35
C GLY A 85 -15.20 -3.39 -4.58
N MET A 86 -15.09 -2.06 -4.72
CA MET A 86 -14.47 -1.43 -5.88
C MET A 86 -12.95 -1.54 -5.84
N THR A 87 -12.33 -1.92 -6.95
CA THR A 87 -10.89 -1.79 -7.14
C THR A 87 -10.58 -0.33 -7.47
N ILE A 88 -9.88 0.35 -6.55
CA ILE A 88 -9.54 1.77 -6.66
C ILE A 88 -8.08 2.01 -6.98
N LEU A 89 -7.21 1.00 -6.87
CA LEU A 89 -5.78 1.10 -7.18
C LEU A 89 -5.40 -0.05 -8.11
N TRP A 90 -4.57 0.22 -9.13
CA TRP A 90 -4.06 -0.82 -10.03
C TRP A 90 -2.77 -0.40 -10.75
N GLY A 91 -2.02 -1.40 -11.23
CA GLY A 91 -0.89 -1.22 -12.15
C GLY A 91 0.42 -0.78 -11.49
N LEU A 92 0.46 -0.67 -10.17
CA LEU A 92 1.64 -0.28 -9.39
C LEU A 92 2.74 -1.35 -9.52
N ARG A 93 3.97 -0.92 -9.80
CA ARG A 93 5.17 -1.78 -9.88
C ARG A 93 6.26 -1.27 -8.94
N PRO A 94 7.17 -2.15 -8.47
CA PRO A 94 8.31 -1.72 -7.66
C PRO A 94 9.12 -0.63 -8.36
N ASP A 95 9.49 0.41 -7.60
CA ASP A 95 10.21 1.61 -8.06
C ASP A 95 11.29 2.00 -7.03
N GLY A 96 12.06 0.99 -6.59
CA GLY A 96 13.06 1.11 -5.53
C GLY A 96 12.61 0.59 -4.17
N ALA A 97 13.51 0.66 -3.19
CA ALA A 97 13.30 0.11 -1.86
C ALA A 97 12.06 0.75 -1.18
N GLY A 98 11.06 -0.07 -0.89
CA GLY A 98 9.83 0.37 -0.22
C GLY A 98 8.94 1.28 -1.07
N LYS A 99 9.16 1.37 -2.39
CA LYS A 99 8.44 2.28 -3.29
C LYS A 99 7.81 1.54 -4.46
N TRP A 100 6.62 2.01 -4.85
CA TRP A 100 5.91 1.55 -6.05
C TRP A 100 5.36 2.73 -6.83
N ALA A 101 5.42 2.66 -8.17
CA ALA A 101 4.97 3.71 -9.06
C ALA A 101 4.34 3.14 -10.34
N GLY A 102 3.96 4.04 -11.26
CA GLY A 102 3.41 3.69 -12.58
C GLY A 102 1.94 3.24 -12.55
N GLY A 103 1.30 3.23 -11.39
CA GLY A 103 -0.09 2.83 -11.25
C GLY A 103 -1.09 3.96 -11.43
N THR A 104 -2.35 3.62 -11.20
CA THR A 104 -3.48 4.53 -11.19
C THR A 104 -4.30 4.36 -9.91
N VAL A 105 -4.82 5.47 -9.38
CA VAL A 105 -5.81 5.50 -8.31
C VAL A 105 -7.10 6.16 -8.81
N LEU A 106 -8.26 5.57 -8.50
CA LEU A 106 -9.58 6.16 -8.70
C LEU A 106 -10.05 6.78 -7.38
N ASP A 107 -10.45 8.06 -7.43
CA ASP A 107 -11.20 8.72 -6.37
C ASP A 107 -12.71 8.51 -6.63
N PRO A 108 -13.42 7.67 -5.85
CA PRO A 108 -14.83 7.39 -6.08
C PRO A 108 -15.78 8.52 -5.65
N ALA A 109 -15.29 9.55 -4.94
CA ALA A 109 -16.07 10.74 -4.65
C ALA A 109 -16.06 11.69 -5.86
N LYS A 110 -14.90 11.85 -6.49
CA LYS A 110 -14.74 12.73 -7.67
C LYS A 110 -14.99 12.03 -9.01
N GLY A 111 -15.01 10.70 -9.04
CA GLY A 111 -15.10 9.91 -10.28
C GLY A 111 -13.88 10.08 -11.19
N LYS A 112 -12.74 10.51 -10.63
CA LYS A 112 -11.52 10.85 -11.37
C LYS A 112 -10.38 9.90 -11.04
N SER A 113 -9.56 9.62 -12.04
CA SER A 113 -8.37 8.79 -11.88
C SER A 113 -7.09 9.63 -11.97
N TYR A 114 -6.10 9.24 -11.17
CA TYR A 114 -4.83 9.93 -10.99
C TYR A 114 -3.68 8.95 -11.11
N LYS A 115 -2.49 9.43 -11.53
CA LYS A 115 -1.28 8.60 -11.43
C LYS A 115 -1.01 8.31 -9.96
N SER A 116 -0.69 7.08 -9.62
CA SER A 116 -0.50 6.67 -8.23
C SER A 116 0.94 6.25 -7.93
N LYS A 117 1.40 6.58 -6.72
CA LYS A 117 2.61 6.03 -6.12
C LYS A 117 2.32 5.56 -4.70
N LEU A 118 3.04 4.53 -4.26
CA LEU A 118 3.03 4.04 -2.88
C LEU A 118 4.44 4.10 -2.30
N GLU A 119 4.54 4.47 -1.03
CA GLU A 119 5.77 4.39 -0.26
C GLU A 119 5.46 3.79 1.11
N VAL A 120 6.13 2.70 1.46
CA VAL A 120 6.00 2.07 2.77
C VAL A 120 6.90 2.80 3.76
N LYS A 121 6.31 3.22 4.88
CA LYS A 121 6.94 4.09 5.88
C LYS A 121 6.82 3.46 7.27
N ASP A 122 7.59 3.99 8.22
CA ASP A 122 7.47 3.67 9.65
C ASP A 122 7.48 2.17 9.95
N GLY A 123 8.48 1.46 9.43
CA GLY A 123 8.59 0.03 9.67
C GLY A 123 7.36 -0.75 9.16
N GLY A 124 6.74 -0.32 8.07
CA GLY A 124 5.62 -1.01 7.47
C GLY A 124 4.28 -0.68 8.10
N LYS A 125 4.23 0.17 9.13
CA LYS A 125 3.01 0.57 9.84
C LYS A 125 2.21 1.64 9.08
N LYS A 126 2.89 2.38 8.20
CA LYS A 126 2.29 3.46 7.41
C LYS A 126 2.54 3.26 5.91
N LEU A 127 1.60 3.75 5.11
CA LEU A 127 1.70 3.75 3.66
C LEU A 127 1.39 5.15 3.16
N GLY A 128 2.37 5.81 2.54
CA GLY A 128 2.13 7.02 1.76
C GLY A 128 1.49 6.63 0.44
N MET A 129 0.23 7.02 0.22
CA MET A 129 -0.47 6.86 -1.06
C MET A 129 -0.56 8.23 -1.72
N SER A 130 0.12 8.39 -2.86
CA SER A 130 0.11 9.64 -3.62
C SER A 130 -0.75 9.55 -4.87
N GLY A 131 -1.62 10.54 -5.07
CA GLY A 131 -2.32 10.79 -6.33
C GLY A 131 -1.74 12.03 -7.03
N CYS A 132 -1.37 11.92 -8.30
CA CYS A 132 -0.71 12.98 -9.05
C CYS A 132 -1.48 13.38 -10.33
N VAL A 133 -1.50 14.69 -10.59
CA VAL A 133 -1.89 15.29 -11.88
C VAL A 133 -0.68 16.02 -12.45
N ALA A 134 -0.20 15.58 -13.62
CA ALA A 134 1.04 16.07 -14.21
C ALA A 134 2.22 16.05 -13.20
N PHE A 135 2.69 17.22 -12.77
CA PHE A 135 3.79 17.40 -11.82
C PHE A 135 3.35 17.66 -10.37
N ILE A 136 2.05 17.81 -10.11
CA ILE A 136 1.50 18.07 -8.77
C ILE A 136 1.01 16.75 -8.17
N CYS A 137 1.55 16.38 -7.00
CA CYS A 137 1.14 15.20 -6.25
C CYS A 137 0.59 15.61 -4.88
N ARG A 138 -0.45 14.91 -4.44
CA ARG A 138 -0.95 14.96 -3.06
C ARG A 138 -0.79 13.58 -2.44
N GLU A 139 -0.15 13.52 -1.28
CA GLU A 139 0.00 12.30 -0.52
C GLU A 139 -1.04 12.22 0.61
N GLN A 140 -1.59 11.03 0.82
CA GLN A 140 -2.35 10.64 2.00
C GLN A 140 -1.59 9.55 2.76
N THR A 141 -1.59 9.63 4.08
CA THR A 141 -1.04 8.56 4.92
C THR A 141 -2.13 7.57 5.28
N TRP A 142 -1.93 6.31 4.93
CA TRP A 142 -2.76 5.20 5.36
C TRP A 142 -2.06 4.44 6.49
N VAL A 143 -2.84 3.87 7.39
CA VAL A 143 -2.36 3.14 8.57
C VAL A 143 -2.62 1.66 8.38
N ARG A 144 -1.66 0.80 8.71
CA ARG A 144 -1.88 -0.65 8.62
C ARG A 144 -3.02 -1.06 9.55
N ASN A 145 -3.95 -1.86 9.03
CA ASN A 145 -5.12 -2.35 9.76
C ASN A 145 -4.88 -3.73 10.37
#